data_AF-A0A0H2RGF9-F1
#
_entry.id   AF-A0A0H2RGF9-F1
#
_cell.length_a   1.000
_cell.length_b   1.000
_cell.length_c   1.000
_cell.angle_alpha   90.00
_cell.angle_beta   90.00
_cell.angle_gamma   90.00
#
_symmetry.space_group_name_H-M   'P 1'
#
loop_
_entity.id
_entity.type
_entity.pdbx_description
1 polymer ?
#
loop_
_entity_poly.entity_id
_entity_poly.type
_entity_poly.pdbx_seq_one_letter_code
_entity_poly.pdbx_strand_id
1 'polypeptide(L)'
;MDVNAVPTPPVSPRMNRASSEPPTPVSAGAKARKGRRASDAASDSSSDVETCAAITKAGKRCKNKVKTPAALDVIAPSPGAPVVRFCGVHQKEVVSSVSGFYSKKAGMTDQWVKFDVYIPENLQPDTKAALRVEMEKARSASDVEGYIYAFEIRDPDAPDVFHIKVGRAVNLTKRIDQWSKQCGSKEQTLRGWWPGLVDPSETSLLKGRVVAGEKGANCHRLERLIHIELADLVLHQPHYNTANDDSDEESKTKKSKKARLVTPRGPCADCGTVHKEIFSFQRPKGGKYVGKEWEKLVKPVIERWGEFVELYV
;
A
#
# COMPACT_ATOMS: atom_id res chain seq x y z
N MET A 1 3.09 54.03 -54.98
CA MET A 1 2.96 54.93 -53.81
C MET A 1 1.53 54.72 -53.34
N ASP A 2 1.19 54.02 -52.26
CA ASP A 2 1.91 53.74 -51.02
C ASP A 2 1.43 52.43 -50.38
N VAL A 3 2.23 51.99 -49.42
CA VAL A 3 2.25 50.72 -48.70
C VAL A 3 1.31 50.67 -47.48
N ASN A 4 0.83 49.45 -47.20
CA ASN A 4 0.53 48.78 -45.92
C ASN A 4 0.28 49.59 -44.63
N ALA A 5 -0.76 49.20 -43.89
CA ALA A 5 -0.65 48.94 -42.44
C ALA A 5 -1.73 47.96 -41.94
N VAL A 6 -1.29 46.85 -41.34
CA VAL A 6 -2.09 45.92 -40.53
C VAL A 6 -1.89 46.28 -39.05
N PRO A 7 -2.93 46.32 -38.20
CA PRO A 7 -2.80 46.75 -36.81
C PRO A 7 -2.33 45.62 -35.87
N THR A 8 -1.45 45.97 -34.94
CA THR A 8 -0.95 45.12 -33.83
C THR A 8 -1.85 45.19 -32.59
N PRO A 9 -1.93 44.13 -31.78
CA PRO A 9 -2.69 44.14 -30.52
C PRO A 9 -1.88 44.67 -29.32
N PRO A 10 -2.53 45.19 -28.27
CA PRO A 10 -1.88 45.89 -27.16
C PRO A 10 -1.30 44.95 -26.09
N VAL A 11 -0.18 45.38 -25.52
CA VAL A 11 0.58 44.74 -24.43
C VAL A 11 -0.05 45.04 -23.07
N SER A 12 -0.30 44.01 -22.25
CA SER A 12 -0.78 44.15 -20.86
C SER A 12 0.34 44.57 -19.89
N PRO A 13 0.07 45.42 -18.88
CA PRO A 13 1.08 45.89 -17.94
C PRO A 13 1.43 44.84 -16.87
N ARG A 14 2.74 44.71 -16.61
CA ARG A 14 3.33 43.94 -15.50
C ARG A 14 2.97 44.58 -14.15
N MET A 15 2.37 43.80 -13.25
CA MET A 15 2.22 44.18 -11.84
C MET A 15 3.38 43.63 -11.00
N ASN A 16 3.89 44.51 -10.13
CA ASN A 16 5.09 44.35 -9.32
C ASN A 16 4.90 43.35 -8.16
N ARG A 17 5.98 42.63 -7.88
CA ARG A 17 6.16 41.70 -6.76
C ARG A 17 6.35 42.51 -5.47
N ALA A 18 5.47 42.32 -4.48
CA ALA A 18 5.64 42.88 -3.15
C ALA A 18 6.53 41.97 -2.28
N SER A 19 7.52 42.58 -1.64
CA SER A 19 8.37 42.00 -0.58
C SER A 19 7.92 42.57 0.76
N SER A 20 7.73 41.74 1.80
CA SER A 20 7.84 42.14 3.22
C SER A 20 8.00 40.91 4.12
N GLU A 21 8.66 41.13 5.25
CA GLU A 21 9.46 40.25 6.11
C GLU A 21 8.72 39.47 7.22
N PRO A 22 9.39 38.51 7.90
CA PRO A 22 8.80 37.65 8.94
C PRO A 22 8.92 38.27 10.34
N PRO A 23 8.04 37.94 11.31
CA PRO A 23 8.26 38.33 12.70
C PRO A 23 9.23 37.37 13.42
N THR A 24 10.20 37.97 14.08
CA THR A 24 11.22 37.38 14.98
C THR A 24 10.65 37.05 16.37
N PRO A 25 11.35 36.20 17.16
CA PRO A 25 10.83 35.63 18.40
C PRO A 25 11.12 36.52 19.61
N VAL A 26 10.22 36.49 20.60
CA VAL A 26 10.39 37.16 21.89
C VAL A 26 11.05 36.19 22.88
N SER A 27 12.19 36.57 23.43
CA SER A 27 12.87 35.88 24.53
C SER A 27 13.00 36.81 25.74
N ALA A 28 12.58 36.32 26.90
CA ALA A 28 12.98 36.75 28.25
C ALA A 28 12.47 35.66 29.21
N GLY A 29 13.15 35.18 30.25
CA GLY A 29 14.43 35.48 30.87
C GLY A 29 14.57 34.53 32.06
N ALA A 30 15.80 34.15 32.39
CA ALA A 30 16.19 33.05 33.27
C ALA A 30 15.73 33.15 34.74
N LYS A 31 15.60 31.99 35.41
CA LYS A 31 16.18 31.75 36.75
C LYS A 31 16.63 30.29 36.92
N ALA A 32 17.94 30.13 37.12
CA ALA A 32 18.60 28.89 37.48
C ALA A 32 18.38 28.54 38.96
N ARG A 33 18.15 27.26 39.26
CA ARG A 33 18.42 26.66 40.58
C ARG A 33 19.07 25.29 40.42
N LYS A 34 20.17 25.12 41.17
CA LYS A 34 21.03 23.94 41.24
C LYS A 34 20.33 22.74 41.88
N GLY A 35 20.61 21.56 41.32
CA GLY A 35 20.97 20.36 42.09
C GLY A 35 19.89 19.29 42.25
N ARG A 36 20.09 18.16 41.57
CA ARG A 36 20.33 16.83 42.17
C ARG A 36 20.51 15.79 41.06
N ARG A 37 21.60 15.02 41.15
CA ARG A 37 21.83 13.80 40.38
C ARG A 37 20.75 12.78 40.77
N ALA A 38 20.11 12.16 39.79
CA ALA A 38 19.39 10.91 39.95
C ALA A 38 19.50 10.10 38.64
N SER A 39 20.28 9.02 38.74
CA SER A 39 20.11 7.72 38.10
C SER A 39 19.47 7.67 36.70
N ASP A 40 20.31 7.24 35.76
CA ASP A 40 20.00 6.53 34.52
C ASP A 40 18.58 5.96 34.45
N ALA A 41 17.71 6.69 33.77
CA ALA A 41 16.43 6.17 33.31
C ALA A 41 16.71 5.23 32.15
N ALA A 42 16.53 3.94 32.42
CA ALA A 42 16.43 2.89 31.43
C ALA A 42 15.59 3.37 30.23
N SER A 43 16.13 3.16 29.04
CA SER A 43 15.44 3.36 27.78
C SER A 43 14.17 2.51 27.76
N ASP A 44 13.04 3.13 28.09
CA ASP A 44 11.72 2.54 27.98
C ASP A 44 11.46 2.33 26.49
N SER A 45 11.65 1.10 26.03
CA SER A 45 11.23 0.64 24.71
C SER A 45 9.70 0.56 24.71
N SER A 46 9.04 1.72 24.68
CA SER A 46 7.60 1.81 24.56
C SER A 46 7.22 1.27 23.19
N SER A 47 6.78 0.00 23.13
CA SER A 47 6.05 -0.52 22.00
C SER A 47 4.93 0.48 21.68
N ASP A 48 4.95 1.07 20.49
CA ASP A 48 4.01 2.12 20.08
C ASP A 48 2.60 1.52 19.99
N VAL A 49 1.84 1.60 21.09
CA VAL A 49 0.52 0.98 21.17
C VAL A 49 -0.51 1.95 20.58
N GLU A 50 -0.84 1.74 19.32
CA GLU A 50 -1.87 2.54 18.64
C GLU A 50 -3.24 2.40 19.30
N THR A 51 -4.00 3.51 19.29
CA THR A 51 -5.37 3.57 19.79
C THR A 51 -6.38 3.26 18.68
N CYS A 52 -7.45 2.55 19.04
CA CYS A 52 -8.56 2.24 18.14
C CYS A 52 -9.11 3.48 17.41
N ALA A 53 -9.38 3.32 16.11
CA ALA A 53 -9.89 4.39 15.24
C ALA A 53 -11.40 4.62 15.32
N ALA A 54 -12.16 3.72 15.95
CA ALA A 54 -13.62 3.82 16.01
C ALA A 54 -14.12 4.94 16.95
N ILE A 55 -15.35 5.37 16.67
CA ILE A 55 -16.15 6.23 17.53
C ILE A 55 -17.11 5.35 18.34
N THR A 56 -17.13 5.56 19.65
CA THR A 56 -18.05 4.88 20.57
C THR A 56 -19.48 5.38 20.38
N LYS A 57 -20.47 4.63 20.88
CA LYS A 57 -21.89 5.05 20.89
C LYS A 57 -22.13 6.42 21.56
N ALA A 58 -21.21 6.85 22.44
CA ALA A 58 -21.24 8.18 23.07
C ALA A 58 -20.67 9.31 22.17
N GLY A 59 -20.37 9.04 20.91
CA GLY A 59 -19.79 10.01 19.96
C GLY A 59 -18.32 10.34 20.21
N LYS A 60 -17.65 9.63 21.14
CA LYS A 60 -16.24 9.88 21.51
C LYS A 60 -15.31 8.84 20.91
N ARG A 61 -14.07 9.22 20.61
CA ARG A 61 -13.04 8.30 20.12
C ARG A 61 -12.78 7.17 21.13
N CYS A 62 -12.72 5.94 20.63
CA CYS A 62 -12.41 4.77 21.43
C CYS A 62 -10.99 4.87 22.01
N LYS A 63 -10.87 4.61 23.32
CA LYS A 63 -9.58 4.68 24.03
C LYS A 63 -8.88 3.31 24.13
N ASN A 64 -9.49 2.25 23.59
CA ASN A 64 -8.91 0.92 23.65
C ASN A 64 -7.63 0.86 22.81
N LYS A 65 -6.60 0.28 23.40
CA LYS A 65 -5.32 0.00 22.79
C LYS A 65 -5.42 -1.18 21.81
N VAL A 66 -4.83 -1.05 20.63
CA VAL A 66 -4.70 -2.14 19.64
C VAL A 66 -3.29 -2.69 19.72
N LYS A 67 -3.16 -3.95 20.18
CA LYS A 67 -1.87 -4.56 20.49
C LYS A 67 -1.19 -5.19 19.27
N THR A 68 -1.95 -5.52 18.23
CA THR A 68 -1.42 -6.17 17.04
C THR A 68 -1.07 -5.12 15.99
N PRO A 69 0.18 -5.05 15.50
CA PRO A 69 0.54 -4.23 14.33
C PRO A 69 -0.25 -4.69 13.09
N ALA A 70 -0.59 -3.75 12.20
CA ALA A 70 -1.22 -4.13 10.94
C ALA A 70 -0.24 -4.92 10.06
N ALA A 71 -0.75 -5.77 9.18
CA ALA A 71 0.10 -6.67 8.40
C ALA A 71 1.18 -5.91 7.60
N LEU A 72 0.81 -4.76 7.03
CA LEU A 72 1.73 -3.91 6.28
C LEU A 72 2.81 -3.29 7.17
N ASP A 73 2.46 -2.90 8.39
CA ASP A 73 3.39 -2.31 9.35
C ASP A 73 4.37 -3.35 9.91
N VAL A 74 3.96 -4.63 9.97
CA VAL A 74 4.87 -5.75 10.30
C VAL A 74 5.90 -5.95 9.20
N ILE A 75 5.48 -5.90 7.93
CA ILE A 75 6.36 -6.14 6.78
C ILE A 75 7.32 -4.96 6.59
N ALA A 76 6.85 -3.73 6.78
CA ALA A 76 7.60 -2.51 6.54
C ALA A 76 7.20 -1.39 7.53
N PRO A 77 7.79 -1.36 8.75
CA PRO A 77 7.54 -0.30 9.72
C PRO A 77 8.18 1.01 9.21
N SER A 78 7.35 1.96 8.80
CA SER A 78 7.78 3.26 8.24
C SER A 78 6.72 4.32 8.57
N PRO A 79 7.08 5.60 8.78
CA PRO A 79 6.17 6.69 9.20
C PRO A 79 5.16 7.13 8.11
N GLY A 80 4.78 6.25 7.18
CA GLY A 80 3.75 6.50 6.18
C GLY A 80 2.33 6.56 6.77
N ALA A 81 1.33 6.71 5.90
CA ALA A 81 -0.07 6.70 6.33
C ALA A 81 -0.39 5.38 7.07
N PRO A 82 -0.72 5.44 8.37
CA PRO A 82 -0.94 4.24 9.16
C PRO A 82 -2.15 3.47 8.62
N VAL A 83 -2.08 2.13 8.70
CA VAL A 83 -3.26 1.30 8.41
C VAL A 83 -4.25 1.51 9.54
N VAL A 84 -5.51 1.78 9.20
CA VAL A 84 -6.54 2.03 10.22
C VAL A 84 -6.77 0.76 11.05
N ARG A 85 -6.77 0.88 12.38
CA ARG A 85 -6.87 -0.24 13.33
C ARG A 85 -8.04 -0.11 14.30
N PHE A 86 -8.61 -1.25 14.67
CA PHE A 86 -9.75 -1.33 15.58
C PHE A 86 -9.47 -2.27 16.76
N CYS A 87 -10.07 -2.00 17.92
CA CYS A 87 -10.10 -2.99 18.99
C CYS A 87 -11.06 -4.13 18.60
N GLY A 88 -10.95 -5.30 19.25
CA GLY A 88 -11.72 -6.48 18.84
C GLY A 88 -13.24 -6.31 18.84
N VAL A 89 -13.80 -5.38 19.62
CA VAL A 89 -15.24 -5.06 19.58
C VAL A 89 -15.58 -4.30 18.30
N HIS A 90 -14.93 -3.17 18.05
CA HIS A 90 -15.22 -2.36 16.86
C HIS A 90 -14.75 -3.01 15.56
N GLN A 91 -13.74 -3.89 15.59
CA GLN A 91 -13.34 -4.69 14.43
C GLN A 91 -14.51 -5.56 13.97
N LYS A 92 -15.16 -6.29 14.89
CA LYS A 92 -16.35 -7.10 14.58
C LYS A 92 -17.48 -6.21 14.09
N GLU A 93 -17.68 -5.04 14.68
CA GLU A 93 -18.70 -4.10 14.20
C GLU A 93 -18.41 -3.66 12.76
N VAL A 94 -17.19 -3.23 12.44
CA VAL A 94 -16.81 -2.81 11.08
C VAL A 94 -16.94 -3.95 10.06
N VAL A 95 -16.61 -5.19 10.47
CA VAL A 95 -16.62 -6.36 9.57
C VAL A 95 -18.01 -7.02 9.46
N SER A 96 -18.89 -6.87 10.45
CA SER A 96 -20.15 -7.61 10.49
C SER A 96 -21.42 -6.75 10.50
N SER A 97 -21.33 -5.44 10.75
CA SER A 97 -22.53 -4.59 10.85
C SER A 97 -23.22 -4.32 9.52
N VAL A 98 -22.44 -4.15 8.43
CA VAL A 98 -22.97 -3.84 7.09
C VAL A 98 -22.26 -4.70 6.04
N SER A 99 -23.01 -5.10 5.01
CA SER A 99 -22.51 -5.93 3.89
C SER A 99 -21.87 -5.13 2.76
N GLY A 100 -22.01 -3.81 2.76
CA GLY A 100 -21.56 -2.93 1.69
C GLY A 100 -21.69 -1.46 2.02
N PHE A 101 -21.51 -0.61 1.01
CA PHE A 101 -21.65 0.84 1.12
C PHE A 101 -22.10 1.42 -0.23
N TYR A 102 -22.59 2.67 -0.22
CA TYR A 102 -22.89 3.40 -1.46
C TYR A 102 -21.65 4.10 -1.99
N SER A 103 -21.23 3.78 -3.21
CA SER A 103 -20.11 4.45 -3.89
C SER A 103 -20.53 5.83 -4.38
N LYS A 104 -19.70 6.84 -4.12
CA LYS A 104 -19.92 8.23 -4.54
C LYS A 104 -18.96 8.61 -5.66
N LYS A 105 -19.10 7.96 -6.82
CA LYS A 105 -18.30 8.28 -8.00
C LYS A 105 -18.83 9.54 -8.66
N ALA A 106 -17.95 10.53 -8.85
CA ALA A 106 -18.33 11.83 -9.40
C ALA A 106 -18.99 11.67 -10.78
N GLY A 107 -20.18 12.25 -10.96
CA GLY A 107 -20.92 12.21 -12.23
C GLY A 107 -21.70 10.91 -12.47
N MET A 108 -21.75 9.98 -11.51
CA MET A 108 -22.57 8.77 -11.59
C MET A 108 -23.56 8.71 -10.42
N THR A 109 -24.64 7.93 -10.58
CA THR A 109 -25.59 7.67 -9.49
C THR A 109 -24.95 6.78 -8.42
N ASP A 110 -25.37 6.95 -7.17
CA ASP A 110 -24.89 6.13 -6.06
C ASP A 110 -25.20 4.64 -6.34
N GLN A 111 -24.16 3.81 -6.28
CA GLN A 111 -24.27 2.35 -6.48
C GLN A 111 -23.94 1.62 -5.19
N TRP A 112 -24.70 0.57 -4.87
CA TRP A 112 -24.41 -0.27 -3.72
C TRP A 112 -23.28 -1.25 -4.04
N VAL A 113 -22.16 -1.11 -3.35
CA VAL A 113 -20.99 -1.97 -3.48
C VAL A 113 -20.93 -2.93 -2.29
N LYS A 114 -20.99 -4.23 -2.57
CA LYS A 114 -20.83 -5.25 -1.53
C LYS A 114 -19.35 -5.50 -1.23
N PHE A 115 -19.01 -5.67 0.05
CA PHE A 115 -17.65 -5.92 0.47
C PHE A 115 -17.14 -7.31 0.05
N ASP A 116 -18.00 -8.32 0.07
CA ASP A 116 -17.66 -9.72 -0.24
C ASP A 116 -17.27 -9.95 -1.71
N VAL A 117 -17.67 -9.06 -2.62
CA VAL A 117 -17.26 -9.08 -4.03
C VAL A 117 -15.76 -8.80 -4.18
N TYR A 118 -15.21 -7.90 -3.36
CA TYR A 118 -13.83 -7.43 -3.48
C TYR A 118 -12.90 -7.92 -2.37
N ILE A 119 -13.41 -8.22 -1.18
CA ILE A 119 -12.63 -8.61 -0.01
C ILE A 119 -12.73 -10.13 0.20
N PRO A 120 -11.66 -10.91 -0.02
CA PRO A 120 -11.67 -12.36 0.13
C PRO A 120 -11.93 -12.80 1.56
N GLU A 121 -12.67 -13.90 1.71
CA GLU A 121 -13.11 -14.38 3.02
C GLU A 121 -11.96 -14.92 3.87
N ASN A 122 -10.86 -15.35 3.26
CA ASN A 122 -9.69 -15.91 3.93
C ASN A 122 -8.71 -14.86 4.52
N LEU A 123 -8.97 -13.56 4.35
CA LEU A 123 -8.16 -12.50 4.96
C LEU A 123 -8.42 -12.37 6.47
N GLN A 124 -7.42 -11.88 7.22
CA GLN A 124 -7.63 -11.63 8.65
C GLN A 124 -8.68 -10.54 8.91
N PRO A 125 -9.43 -10.61 10.02
CA PRO A 125 -10.46 -9.61 10.34
C PRO A 125 -9.92 -8.16 10.42
N ASP A 126 -8.68 -7.96 10.87
CA ASP A 126 -8.05 -6.63 10.89
C ASP A 126 -7.84 -6.09 9.47
N THR A 127 -7.35 -6.93 8.56
CA THR A 127 -7.17 -6.60 7.15
C THR A 127 -8.50 -6.32 6.48
N LYS A 128 -9.54 -7.15 6.72
CA LYS A 128 -10.90 -6.90 6.21
C LYS A 128 -11.41 -5.53 6.69
N ALA A 129 -11.26 -5.21 7.97
CA ALA A 129 -11.69 -3.92 8.51
C ALA A 129 -10.94 -2.74 7.85
N ALA A 130 -9.62 -2.85 7.69
CA ALA A 130 -8.81 -1.83 7.03
C ALA A 130 -9.19 -1.62 5.56
N LEU A 131 -9.44 -2.70 4.82
CA LEU A 131 -9.90 -2.64 3.43
C LEU A 131 -11.26 -1.95 3.32
N ARG A 132 -12.23 -2.30 4.17
CA ARG A 132 -13.55 -1.66 4.18
C ARG A 132 -13.45 -0.15 4.38
N VAL A 133 -12.62 0.29 5.33
CA VAL A 133 -12.38 1.72 5.57
C VAL A 133 -11.71 2.39 4.37
N GLU A 134 -10.73 1.74 3.74
CA GLU A 134 -10.04 2.30 2.57
C GLU A 134 -10.96 2.40 1.34
N MET A 135 -11.86 1.43 1.15
CA MET A 135 -12.89 1.45 0.10
C MET A 135 -13.86 2.62 0.25
N GLU A 136 -14.31 2.92 1.47
CA GLU A 136 -15.31 3.96 1.75
C GLU A 136 -14.75 5.40 1.63
N LYS A 137 -13.44 5.58 1.64
CA LYS A 137 -12.83 6.91 1.61
C LYS A 137 -13.36 7.76 0.45
N ALA A 138 -13.65 9.03 0.75
CA ALA A 138 -13.96 9.99 -0.30
C ALA A 138 -12.76 10.20 -1.22
N ARG A 139 -13.05 10.55 -2.49
CA ARG A 139 -12.01 10.90 -3.45
C ARG A 139 -11.20 12.10 -2.97
N SER A 140 -9.88 11.97 -3.01
CA SER A 140 -8.92 12.97 -2.56
C SER A 140 -8.15 13.57 -3.73
N ALA A 141 -7.45 14.68 -3.51
CA ALA A 141 -6.59 15.29 -4.54
C ALA A 141 -5.42 14.37 -4.98
N SER A 142 -5.08 13.35 -4.18
CA SER A 142 -4.08 12.33 -4.54
C SER A 142 -4.64 11.24 -5.46
N ASP A 143 -5.95 11.17 -5.65
CA ASP A 143 -6.59 10.21 -6.55
C ASP A 143 -6.46 10.69 -8.01
N VAL A 144 -5.30 10.35 -8.59
CA VAL A 144 -4.90 10.66 -9.96
C VAL A 144 -4.79 9.40 -10.81
N GLU A 145 -4.96 9.57 -12.11
CA GLU A 145 -4.77 8.50 -13.08
C GLU A 145 -3.31 8.04 -13.18
N GLY A 146 -3.09 6.76 -13.40
CA GLY A 146 -1.77 6.19 -13.58
C GLY A 146 -1.79 4.68 -13.77
N TYR A 147 -0.68 4.07 -13.41
CA TYR A 147 -0.42 2.65 -13.56
C TYR A 147 -0.02 2.04 -12.21
N ILE A 148 -0.31 0.77 -12.03
CA ILE A 148 0.35 -0.12 -11.07
C ILE A 148 1.32 -1.00 -11.86
N TYR A 149 2.55 -1.13 -11.41
CA TYR A 149 3.55 -2.01 -12.04
C TYR A 149 4.09 -2.99 -11.02
N ALA A 150 4.60 -4.12 -11.53
CA ALA A 150 5.20 -5.13 -10.70
C ALA A 150 6.55 -5.63 -11.22
N PHE A 151 7.56 -5.62 -10.35
CA PHE A 151 8.86 -6.24 -10.62
C PHE A 151 9.07 -7.45 -9.74
N GLU A 152 9.43 -8.58 -10.34
CA GLU A 152 10.08 -9.66 -9.60
C GLU A 152 11.52 -9.26 -9.33
N ILE A 153 11.94 -9.37 -8.07
CA ILE A 153 13.31 -9.14 -7.64
C ILE A 153 13.93 -10.52 -7.41
N ARG A 154 14.98 -10.85 -8.15
CA ARG A 154 15.72 -12.09 -7.95
C ARG A 154 16.83 -11.87 -6.94
N ASP A 155 16.76 -12.64 -5.87
CA ASP A 155 17.74 -12.64 -4.80
C ASP A 155 18.52 -13.96 -4.82
N PRO A 156 19.77 -13.98 -5.29
CA PRO A 156 20.58 -15.20 -5.32
C PRO A 156 20.76 -15.84 -3.94
N ASP A 157 20.71 -15.04 -2.87
CA ASP A 157 20.86 -15.50 -1.49
C ASP A 157 19.57 -16.10 -0.90
N ALA A 158 18.42 -15.89 -1.57
CA ALA A 158 17.12 -16.38 -1.14
C ALA A 158 16.29 -16.93 -2.33
N PRO A 159 16.76 -17.97 -3.03
CA PRO A 159 16.13 -18.47 -4.25
C PRO A 159 14.75 -19.11 -4.02
N ASP A 160 14.49 -19.56 -2.79
CA ASP A 160 13.22 -20.13 -2.35
C ASP A 160 12.20 -19.06 -1.95
N VAL A 161 12.50 -17.78 -2.14
CA VAL A 161 11.63 -16.64 -1.86
C VAL A 161 11.26 -15.92 -3.16
N PHE A 162 9.96 -15.71 -3.35
CA PHE A 162 9.42 -14.89 -4.42
C PHE A 162 9.27 -13.44 -3.92
N HIS A 163 10.21 -12.58 -4.29
CA HIS A 163 10.16 -11.16 -4.00
C HIS A 163 9.47 -10.41 -5.14
N ILE A 164 8.40 -9.68 -4.82
CA ILE A 164 7.68 -8.85 -5.77
C ILE A 164 7.58 -7.42 -5.25
N LYS A 165 7.96 -6.45 -6.07
CA LYS A 165 7.68 -5.04 -5.85
C LYS A 165 6.41 -4.66 -6.59
N VAL A 166 5.42 -4.11 -5.92
CA VAL A 166 4.19 -3.58 -6.55
C VAL A 166 4.07 -2.10 -6.26
N GLY A 167 4.29 -1.26 -7.26
CA GLY A 167 4.30 0.20 -7.09
C GLY A 167 3.41 0.92 -8.09
N ARG A 168 3.14 2.20 -7.83
CA ARG A 168 2.40 3.07 -8.77
C ARG A 168 3.30 3.98 -9.62
N ALA A 169 2.81 4.38 -10.78
CA ALA A 169 3.47 5.32 -11.68
C ALA A 169 2.46 6.18 -12.47
N VAL A 170 2.68 7.49 -12.59
CA VAL A 170 1.93 8.31 -13.57
C VAL A 170 2.50 8.14 -14.98
N ASN A 171 3.81 7.89 -15.09
CA ASN A 171 4.50 7.55 -16.34
C ASN A 171 5.29 6.26 -16.12
N LEU A 172 4.77 5.16 -16.66
CA LEU A 172 5.30 3.82 -16.44
C LEU A 172 6.75 3.68 -16.92
N THR A 173 7.03 4.06 -18.17
CA THR A 173 8.37 3.92 -18.78
C THR A 173 9.44 4.66 -17.97
N LYS A 174 9.16 5.92 -17.58
CA LYS A 174 10.08 6.69 -16.72
C LYS A 174 10.30 6.01 -15.37
N ARG A 175 9.24 5.42 -14.79
CA ARG A 175 9.33 4.78 -13.47
C ARG A 175 10.13 3.48 -13.52
N ILE A 176 9.97 2.69 -14.59
CA ILE A 176 10.77 1.48 -14.85
C ILE A 176 12.26 1.84 -14.89
N ASP A 177 12.62 2.93 -15.59
CA ASP A 177 14.01 3.40 -15.64
C ASP A 177 14.54 3.90 -14.30
N GLN A 178 13.74 4.72 -13.59
CA GLN A 178 14.14 5.27 -12.29
C GLN A 178 14.38 4.19 -11.24
N TRP A 179 13.50 3.19 -11.15
CA TRP A 179 13.61 2.14 -10.15
C TRP A 179 14.93 1.38 -10.28
N SER A 180 15.29 0.98 -11.51
CA SER A 180 16.57 0.30 -11.77
C SER A 180 17.81 1.11 -11.40
N LYS A 181 17.71 2.45 -11.35
CA LYS A 181 18.81 3.34 -10.93
C LYS A 181 18.85 3.55 -9.42
N GLN A 182 17.69 3.58 -8.77
CA GLN A 182 17.57 3.81 -7.32
C GLN A 182 17.93 2.58 -6.51
N CYS A 183 17.50 1.41 -6.98
CA CYS A 183 17.75 0.13 -6.33
C CYS A 183 18.11 -0.88 -7.40
N GLY A 184 19.39 -1.00 -7.76
CA GLY A 184 19.87 -1.82 -8.87
C GLY A 184 20.74 -3.00 -8.47
N SER A 185 20.96 -3.24 -7.16
CA SER A 185 21.86 -4.30 -6.68
C SER A 185 21.40 -5.72 -7.02
N LYS A 186 20.08 -5.92 -7.16
CA LYS A 186 19.45 -7.22 -7.46
C LYS A 186 18.82 -7.20 -8.85
N GLU A 187 18.87 -8.34 -9.54
CA GLU A 187 18.23 -8.51 -10.85
C GLU A 187 16.72 -8.30 -10.73
N GLN A 188 16.17 -7.53 -11.65
CA GLN A 188 14.76 -7.14 -11.64
C GLN A 188 14.11 -7.40 -12.98
N THR A 189 13.01 -8.13 -12.96
CA THR A 189 12.25 -8.47 -14.16
C THR A 189 10.84 -7.91 -14.05
N LEU A 190 10.43 -7.13 -15.05
CA LEU A 190 9.06 -6.61 -15.12
C LEU A 190 8.12 -7.80 -15.33
N ARG A 191 7.15 -7.99 -14.43
CA ARG A 191 6.13 -9.05 -14.54
C ARG A 191 4.83 -8.57 -15.18
N GLY A 192 4.56 -7.27 -15.08
CA GLY A 192 3.43 -6.63 -15.74
C GLY A 192 3.07 -5.28 -15.12
N TRP A 193 2.00 -4.70 -15.65
CA TRP A 193 1.40 -3.48 -15.14
C TRP A 193 -0.12 -3.51 -15.36
N TRP A 194 -0.81 -2.59 -14.69
CA TRP A 194 -2.23 -2.32 -14.82
C TRP A 194 -2.43 -0.80 -14.94
N PRO A 195 -3.40 -0.32 -15.74
CA PRO A 195 -4.15 -1.11 -16.71
C PRO A 195 -3.23 -1.50 -17.87
N GLY A 196 -3.55 -2.61 -18.52
CA GLY A 196 -2.74 -3.17 -19.60
C GLY A 196 -2.74 -4.69 -19.55
N LEU A 197 -2.97 -5.30 -20.71
CA LEU A 197 -2.79 -6.74 -20.87
C LEU A 197 -1.37 -6.96 -21.37
N VAL A 198 -0.61 -7.75 -20.62
CA VAL A 198 0.62 -8.33 -21.16
C VAL A 198 0.19 -9.54 -21.97
N ASP A 199 -0.17 -9.32 -23.24
CA ASP A 199 -0.29 -10.43 -24.18
C ASP A 199 1.11 -10.91 -24.56
N PRO A 200 1.44 -12.21 -24.40
CA PRO A 200 2.75 -12.75 -24.77
C PRO A 200 3.13 -12.51 -26.24
N SER A 201 2.14 -12.34 -27.13
CA SER A 201 2.33 -12.16 -28.57
C SER A 201 2.55 -10.71 -29.00
N GLU A 202 2.01 -9.74 -28.27
CA GLU A 202 2.03 -8.33 -28.69
C GLU A 202 2.77 -7.38 -27.74
N THR A 203 2.95 -7.77 -26.48
CA THR A 203 3.43 -6.85 -25.44
C THR A 203 4.80 -7.26 -24.90
N SER A 204 5.83 -6.47 -25.21
CA SER A 204 7.19 -6.72 -24.69
C SER A 204 7.32 -6.27 -23.22
N LEU A 205 7.68 -7.20 -22.34
CA LEU A 205 8.09 -6.92 -20.96
C LEU A 205 9.54 -6.41 -20.86
N LEU A 206 10.28 -6.39 -21.98
CA LEU A 206 11.65 -5.91 -22.01
C LEU A 206 11.68 -4.40 -21.81
N LYS A 207 12.54 -3.97 -20.89
CA LYS A 207 12.80 -2.57 -20.62
C LYS A 207 13.14 -1.84 -21.94
N GLY A 208 12.49 -0.70 -22.17
CA GLY A 208 12.65 0.11 -23.39
C GLY A 208 11.72 -0.28 -24.55
N ARG A 209 11.01 -1.42 -24.48
CA ARG A 209 9.96 -1.81 -25.45
C ARG A 209 8.54 -1.79 -24.88
N VAL A 210 8.40 -1.38 -23.63
CA VAL A 210 7.10 -1.28 -22.94
C VAL A 210 6.30 -0.11 -23.51
N VAL A 211 5.09 -0.41 -23.99
CA VAL A 211 4.07 0.56 -24.37
C VAL A 211 2.91 0.43 -23.39
N ALA A 212 2.77 1.42 -22.50
CA ALA A 212 1.93 1.30 -21.30
C ALA A 212 0.41 1.34 -21.58
N GLY A 213 -0.02 1.84 -22.74
CA GLY A 213 -1.44 2.04 -23.06
C GLY A 213 -2.04 3.29 -22.39
N GLU A 214 -3.34 3.24 -22.11
CA GLU A 214 -4.07 4.27 -21.37
C GLU A 214 -3.87 4.15 -19.86
N LYS A 215 -4.10 5.22 -19.11
CA LYS A 215 -3.97 5.21 -17.65
C LYS A 215 -5.25 4.72 -16.98
N GLY A 216 -5.09 4.05 -15.86
CA GLY A 216 -6.21 3.61 -15.02
C GLY A 216 -6.53 4.63 -13.95
N ALA A 217 -7.74 4.53 -13.40
CA ALA A 217 -8.24 5.46 -12.39
C ALA A 217 -7.50 5.33 -11.04
N ASN A 218 -7.37 6.47 -10.34
CA ASN A 218 -7.00 6.60 -8.92
C ASN A 218 -5.87 5.66 -8.44
N CYS A 219 -4.71 5.69 -9.09
CA CYS A 219 -3.62 4.73 -8.86
C CYS A 219 -3.06 4.74 -7.42
N HIS A 220 -3.20 5.83 -6.66
CA HIS A 220 -2.80 5.90 -5.25
C HIS A 220 -3.68 5.04 -4.34
N ARG A 221 -5.01 5.15 -4.50
CA ARG A 221 -5.98 4.33 -3.76
C ARG A 221 -5.84 2.86 -4.13
N LEU A 222 -5.71 2.59 -5.43
CA LEU A 222 -5.48 1.25 -5.93
C LEU A 222 -4.24 0.60 -5.30
N GLU A 223 -3.09 1.29 -5.34
CA GLU A 223 -1.86 0.80 -4.71
C GLU A 223 -2.06 0.50 -3.22
N ARG A 224 -2.76 1.38 -2.50
CA ARG A 224 -3.01 1.22 -1.07
C ARG A 224 -3.84 -0.03 -0.77
N LEU A 225 -4.92 -0.26 -1.51
CA LEU A 225 -5.77 -1.45 -1.36
C LEU A 225 -4.97 -2.73 -1.63
N ILE A 226 -4.20 -2.74 -2.72
CA ILE A 226 -3.32 -3.86 -3.08
C ILE A 226 -2.29 -4.13 -1.97
N HIS A 227 -1.65 -3.09 -1.42
CA HIS A 227 -0.65 -3.24 -0.37
C HIS A 227 -1.23 -3.82 0.92
N ILE A 228 -2.44 -3.40 1.32
CA ILE A 228 -3.11 -3.93 2.51
C ILE A 228 -3.37 -5.44 2.34
N GLU A 229 -3.88 -5.87 1.19
CA GLU A 229 -4.17 -7.28 0.94
C GLU A 229 -2.90 -8.13 0.78
N LEU A 230 -1.93 -7.69 -0.04
CA LEU A 230 -0.68 -8.44 -0.25
C LEU A 230 0.09 -8.61 1.06
N ALA A 231 0.01 -7.63 1.96
CA ALA A 231 0.63 -7.75 3.28
C ALA A 231 0.02 -8.90 4.11
N ASP A 232 -1.31 -9.03 4.12
CA ASP A 232 -1.98 -10.14 4.80
C ASP A 232 -1.59 -11.49 4.19
N LEU A 233 -1.56 -11.58 2.86
CA LEU A 233 -1.17 -12.78 2.14
C LEU A 233 0.28 -13.19 2.45
N VAL A 234 1.20 -12.24 2.58
CA VAL A 234 2.60 -12.50 2.96
C VAL A 234 2.71 -13.05 4.39
N LEU A 235 1.98 -12.46 5.35
CA LEU A 235 2.09 -12.84 6.75
C LEU A 235 1.40 -14.16 7.07
N HIS A 236 0.23 -14.40 6.49
CA HIS A 236 -0.62 -15.52 6.84
C HIS A 236 -0.52 -16.68 5.85
N GLN A 237 0.01 -16.42 4.65
CA GLN A 237 0.20 -17.41 3.57
C GLN A 237 -0.94 -18.43 3.42
N PRO A 238 -2.22 -17.99 3.38
CA PRO A 238 -3.36 -18.92 3.31
C PRO A 238 -3.33 -19.82 2.07
N HIS A 239 -2.57 -19.42 1.04
CA HIS A 239 -2.41 -20.10 -0.24
C HIS A 239 -1.43 -21.30 -0.20
N TYR A 240 -0.65 -21.47 0.87
CA TYR A 240 0.25 -22.62 1.04
C TYR A 240 -0.26 -23.69 2.00
N ASN A 241 -1.40 -23.45 2.65
CA ASN A 241 -1.96 -24.38 3.64
C ASN A 241 -2.70 -25.58 3.00
N THR A 242 -2.64 -25.77 1.68
CA THR A 242 -3.34 -26.84 0.95
C THR A 242 -2.41 -27.96 0.49
N ALA A 243 -1.33 -28.22 1.23
CA ALA A 243 -0.46 -29.38 0.99
C ALA A 243 -0.23 -30.10 2.32
N ASN A 244 -1.24 -30.87 2.72
CA ASN A 244 -1.19 -32.16 3.43
C ASN A 244 -2.60 -32.45 3.98
N ASP A 245 -3.50 -32.95 3.13
CA ASP A 245 -4.74 -33.59 3.60
C ASP A 245 -5.09 -34.77 2.69
N ASP A 246 -4.09 -35.63 2.47
CA ASP A 246 -4.25 -36.99 1.95
C ASP A 246 -3.23 -37.88 2.69
N SER A 247 -3.53 -38.16 3.96
CA SER A 247 -3.09 -39.37 4.66
C SER A 247 -3.88 -39.50 5.96
N ASP A 248 -4.84 -40.42 5.94
CA ASP A 248 -5.41 -41.02 7.14
C ASP A 248 -4.28 -41.47 8.08
N GLU A 249 -4.24 -40.91 9.30
CA GLU A 249 -4.05 -41.66 10.54
C GLU A 249 -4.04 -40.72 11.76
N GLU A 250 -4.78 -41.18 12.74
CA GLU A 250 -5.09 -40.61 14.03
C GLU A 250 -3.85 -40.15 14.83
N SER A 251 -3.71 -38.84 15.03
CA SER A 251 -2.97 -38.33 16.20
C SER A 251 -3.40 -36.93 16.61
N LYS A 252 -4.17 -36.89 17.70
CA LYS A 252 -4.45 -35.69 18.49
C LYS A 252 -3.13 -35.02 18.89
N THR A 253 -3.19 -33.69 19.04
CA THR A 253 -2.17 -32.77 19.60
C THR A 253 -0.98 -32.36 18.72
N LYS A 254 -1.16 -31.38 17.82
CA LYS A 254 -0.16 -30.30 17.63
C LYS A 254 -0.85 -28.97 17.35
N LYS A 255 -0.73 -28.03 18.29
CA LYS A 255 -1.02 -26.60 18.07
C LYS A 255 -0.38 -26.18 16.75
N SER A 256 -1.19 -25.65 15.84
CA SER A 256 -0.72 -25.02 14.61
C SER A 256 0.48 -24.14 14.93
N LYS A 257 1.64 -24.47 14.33
CA LYS A 257 2.84 -23.65 14.45
C LYS A 257 2.44 -22.26 14.00
N LYS A 258 2.44 -21.30 14.93
CA LYS A 258 2.23 -19.88 14.66
C LYS A 258 3.00 -19.51 13.40
N ALA A 259 2.33 -18.82 12.48
CA ALA A 259 2.92 -18.21 11.29
C ALA A 259 4.34 -17.75 11.63
N ARG A 260 5.33 -18.31 10.93
CA ARG A 260 6.73 -17.96 11.09
C ARG A 260 6.82 -16.47 10.75
N LEU A 261 6.83 -15.65 11.80
CA LEU A 261 6.81 -14.20 11.74
C LEU A 261 7.81 -13.75 10.67
N VAL A 262 7.28 -13.19 9.58
CA VAL A 262 8.07 -12.51 8.57
C VAL A 262 8.93 -11.49 9.30
N THR A 263 10.25 -11.62 9.21
CA THR A 263 11.16 -10.67 9.85
C THR A 263 10.89 -9.29 9.24
N PRO A 264 10.65 -8.25 10.06
CA PRO A 264 10.48 -6.90 9.54
C PRO A 264 11.66 -6.50 8.67
N ARG A 265 11.40 -5.88 7.51
CA ARG A 265 12.48 -5.48 6.60
C ARG A 265 13.30 -4.36 7.22
N GLY A 266 14.62 -4.52 7.14
CA GLY A 266 15.56 -3.42 7.36
C GLY A 266 15.57 -2.43 6.19
N PRO A 267 16.30 -1.31 6.33
CA PRO A 267 16.56 -0.38 5.24
C PRO A 267 17.19 -1.06 4.02
N CYS A 268 16.78 -0.65 2.82
CA CYS A 268 17.36 -1.11 1.56
C CYS A 268 18.85 -0.74 1.48
N ALA A 269 19.69 -1.68 1.04
CA ALA A 269 21.12 -1.46 0.88
C ALA A 269 21.45 -0.38 -0.17
N ASP A 270 20.60 -0.20 -1.19
CA ASP A 270 20.85 0.74 -2.28
C ASP A 270 20.42 2.18 -1.95
N CYS A 271 19.24 2.35 -1.35
CA CYS A 271 18.63 3.67 -1.16
C CYS A 271 18.41 4.06 0.30
N GLY A 272 18.68 3.18 1.26
CA GLY A 272 18.52 3.44 2.69
C GLY A 272 17.07 3.54 3.18
N THR A 273 16.07 3.31 2.33
CA THR A 273 14.64 3.37 2.72
C THR A 273 14.05 1.98 2.98
N VAL A 274 13.03 1.91 3.83
CA VAL A 274 12.23 0.69 4.04
C VAL A 274 11.12 0.64 2.99
N HIS A 275 11.22 -0.29 2.04
CA HIS A 275 10.25 -0.44 0.96
C HIS A 275 8.99 -1.18 1.43
N LYS A 276 7.88 -0.45 1.62
CA LYS A 276 6.55 -1.02 1.92
C LYS A 276 5.91 -1.74 0.74
N GLU A 277 6.38 -1.41 -0.45
CA GLU A 277 5.89 -1.90 -1.72
C GLU A 277 6.54 -3.21 -2.16
N ILE A 278 7.48 -3.76 -1.38
CA ILE A 278 8.09 -5.06 -1.63
C ILE A 278 7.39 -6.10 -0.73
N PHE A 279 6.94 -7.18 -1.35
CA PHE A 279 6.28 -8.32 -0.72
C PHE A 279 7.14 -9.58 -0.96
N SER A 280 7.20 -10.47 0.01
CA SER A 280 8.10 -11.64 -0.04
C SER A 280 7.34 -12.87 0.39
N PHE A 281 7.07 -13.72 -0.59
CA PHE A 281 6.35 -14.96 -0.41
C PHE A 281 7.35 -16.11 -0.39
N GLN A 282 7.16 -17.09 0.48
CA GLN A 282 7.87 -18.35 0.32
C GLN A 282 7.46 -18.95 -1.04
N ARG A 283 8.36 -19.48 -1.85
CA ARG A 283 7.96 -20.20 -3.06
C ARG A 283 7.26 -21.50 -2.67
N PRO A 284 6.13 -21.84 -3.32
CA PRO A 284 5.46 -23.11 -3.09
C PRO A 284 6.39 -24.25 -3.50
N LYS A 285 6.46 -25.30 -2.67
CA LYS A 285 7.16 -26.54 -3.00
C LYS A 285 6.30 -27.52 -3.83
N GLY A 286 5.00 -27.25 -3.94
CA GLY A 286 4.03 -28.12 -4.61
C GLY A 286 2.67 -27.42 -4.80
N GLY A 287 1.81 -28.04 -5.59
CA GLY A 287 0.45 -27.59 -5.84
C GLY A 287 0.31 -26.53 -6.94
N LYS A 288 -0.89 -25.95 -7.03
CA LYS A 288 -1.30 -25.12 -8.18
C LYS A 288 -0.57 -23.79 -8.34
N TYR A 289 0.20 -23.37 -7.33
CA TYR A 289 0.90 -22.07 -7.29
C TYR A 289 2.38 -22.15 -7.73
N VAL A 290 2.94 -23.35 -7.90
CA VAL A 290 4.33 -23.54 -8.35
C VAL A 290 4.56 -22.90 -9.70
N GLY A 291 5.52 -21.96 -9.76
CA GLY A 291 5.86 -21.20 -10.96
C GLY A 291 4.75 -20.28 -11.46
N LYS A 292 3.69 -20.08 -10.66
CA LYS A 292 2.51 -19.28 -10.98
C LYS A 292 2.21 -18.25 -9.89
N GLU A 293 3.21 -17.85 -9.12
CA GLU A 293 3.07 -16.92 -8.00
C GLU A 293 2.57 -15.56 -8.50
N TRP A 294 3.10 -15.06 -9.62
CA TRP A 294 2.61 -13.83 -10.25
C TRP A 294 1.16 -13.98 -10.70
N GLU A 295 0.86 -15.02 -11.48
CA GLU A 295 -0.40 -15.21 -12.19
C GLU A 295 -1.56 -15.54 -11.23
N LYS A 296 -1.28 -16.18 -10.09
CA LYS A 296 -2.31 -16.66 -9.16
C LYS A 296 -2.34 -15.99 -7.80
N LEU A 297 -1.28 -15.28 -7.39
CA LEU A 297 -1.25 -14.58 -6.10
C LEU A 297 -1.32 -13.06 -6.27
N VAL A 298 -0.49 -12.49 -7.14
CA VAL A 298 -0.33 -11.03 -7.20
C VAL A 298 -1.24 -10.40 -8.25
N LYS A 299 -1.21 -10.91 -9.48
CA LYS A 299 -1.99 -10.36 -10.60
C LYS A 299 -3.51 -10.31 -10.29
N PRO A 300 -4.14 -11.35 -9.72
CA PRO A 300 -5.57 -11.29 -9.39
C PRO A 300 -5.94 -10.26 -8.32
N VAL A 301 -5.01 -9.91 -7.43
CA VAL A 301 -5.21 -8.84 -6.43
C VAL A 301 -5.20 -7.48 -7.12
N ILE A 302 -4.23 -7.25 -8.02
CA ILE A 302 -4.13 -6.00 -8.78
C ILE A 302 -5.37 -5.79 -9.65
N GLU A 303 -5.79 -6.81 -10.40
CA GLU A 303 -6.92 -6.71 -11.32
C GLU A 303 -8.25 -6.48 -10.59
N ARG A 304 -8.52 -7.23 -9.52
CA ARG A 304 -9.75 -7.09 -8.72
C ARG A 304 -9.88 -5.70 -8.10
N TRP A 305 -8.80 -5.17 -7.52
CA TRP A 305 -8.84 -3.81 -6.99
C TRP A 305 -8.86 -2.76 -8.09
N GLY A 306 -8.25 -3.04 -9.24
CA GLY A 306 -8.29 -2.18 -10.42
C GLY A 306 -9.72 -1.98 -10.91
N GLU A 307 -10.45 -3.08 -11.06
CA GLU A 307 -11.88 -3.07 -11.42
C GLU A 307 -12.70 -2.26 -10.40
N PHE A 308 -12.50 -2.48 -9.09
CA PHE A 308 -13.20 -1.71 -8.06
C PHE A 308 -13.00 -0.20 -8.23
N VAL A 309 -11.75 0.23 -8.42
CA VAL A 309 -11.41 1.65 -8.53
C VAL A 309 -11.95 2.26 -9.82
N GLU A 310 -11.91 1.53 -10.94
CA GLU A 310 -12.49 2.00 -12.20
C GLU A 310 -14.01 2.16 -12.12
N LEU A 311 -14.70 1.25 -11.45
CA LEU A 311 -16.15 1.26 -11.40
C LEU A 311 -16.70 2.26 -10.36
N TYR A 312 -16.08 2.36 -9.18
CA TYR A 312 -16.74 2.95 -8.01
C TYR A 312 -16.06 4.18 -7.38
N VAL A 313 -14.90 4.61 -7.87
CA VAL A 313 -14.10 5.68 -7.25
C VAL A 313 -13.91 6.88 -8.16
#